data_AF-A0A967DFB2-F1
#
_entry.id   AF-A0A967DFB2-F1
#
_cell.length_a   1.000
_cell.length_b   1.000
_cell.length_c   1.000
_cell.angle_alpha   90.00
_cell.angle_beta   90.00
_cell.angle_gamma   90.00
#
_symmetry.space_group_name_H-M   'P 1'
#
loop_
_entity.id
_entity.type
_entity.pdbx_description
1 polymer ?
#
loop_
_entity_poly.entity_id
_entity_poly.type
_entity_poly.pdbx_seq_one_letter_code
_entity_poly.pdbx_strand_id
1 'polypeptide(L)'
;MKNLLKLQASIASALAVGVGLLVMAENGQSQQPPPTATPAGVAGAPGAPGAPGGRGRGGGGFRQPEPLDFNDHSGWIQMFDGKTFNGWDADFAWWQIKDESIYSESSCEKPTGTIYIIWQGGEAADFELKFEMKGEGPEVNGGLQYRGAIIQPGEGPARGGGGRGPGAPGAPGAAAPGGAAPGGGRGRGPQGPCPSGAPRGVPPSRASQAKWDMLGAQFDFDGRNRFTGQYYEQATGRGIIAWRGQVVRTEQGKSPRLLANLGNTDELAGYVKIDDFNQYHVIARGNTMTHIINGHVMSVLIDDDPMKFRKGGIIGFEIEGTGKLWMRNIWLKRL
;
A
#
# COMPACT_ATOMS: atom_id res chain seq x y z
N MET A 1 -40.32 8.96 -50.45
CA MET A 1 -40.09 8.26 -51.73
C MET A 1 -38.58 8.09 -51.87
N LYS A 2 -38.02 6.98 -51.41
CA LYS A 2 -37.84 5.67 -52.07
C LYS A 2 -36.44 5.55 -52.72
N ASN A 3 -35.83 4.39 -52.43
CA ASN A 3 -34.68 3.74 -53.07
C ASN A 3 -33.31 4.04 -52.42
N LEU A 4 -32.69 3.19 -51.58
CA LEU A 4 -32.55 1.72 -51.51
C LEU A 4 -31.40 1.14 -52.37
N LEU A 5 -30.48 0.48 -51.65
CA LEU A 5 -29.58 -0.65 -52.00
C LEU A 5 -28.31 -0.42 -52.85
N LYS A 6 -27.18 -0.87 -52.31
CA LYS A 6 -26.52 -2.11 -52.75
C LYS A 6 -25.58 -2.69 -51.68
N LEU A 7 -26.00 -3.83 -51.15
CA LEU A 7 -25.21 -4.83 -50.43
C LEU A 7 -24.83 -5.90 -51.47
N GLN A 8 -23.56 -6.30 -51.58
CA GLN A 8 -23.18 -7.56 -52.21
C GLN A 8 -22.18 -8.32 -51.35
N ALA A 9 -22.54 -9.56 -51.07
CA ALA A 9 -21.75 -10.59 -50.43
C ALA A 9 -20.90 -11.32 -51.48
N SER A 10 -19.77 -11.88 -51.04
CA SER A 10 -19.13 -13.00 -51.73
C SER A 10 -18.93 -14.13 -50.75
N ILE A 11 -19.69 -15.20 -50.97
CA ILE A 11 -19.48 -16.55 -50.44
C ILE A 11 -18.82 -17.35 -51.58
N ALA A 12 -17.73 -18.05 -51.27
CA ALA A 12 -17.34 -19.25 -52.00
C ALA A 12 -16.71 -20.26 -51.02
N SER A 13 -17.47 -21.32 -50.76
CA SER A 13 -17.00 -22.66 -50.36
C SER A 13 -16.20 -23.28 -51.55
N ALA A 14 -15.41 -24.35 -51.48
CA ALA A 14 -15.46 -25.52 -50.61
C ALA A 14 -14.24 -26.47 -50.84
N LEU A 15 -14.04 -27.39 -49.87
CA LEU A 15 -13.41 -28.73 -49.92
C LEU A 15 -11.92 -28.87 -50.32
N ALA A 16 -11.14 -29.87 -49.89
CA ALA A 16 -11.05 -30.78 -48.74
C ALA A 16 -9.95 -31.79 -49.14
N VAL A 17 -8.93 -32.03 -48.31
CA VAL A 17 -8.25 -33.34 -48.24
C VAL A 17 -7.77 -33.53 -46.81
N GLY A 18 -8.29 -34.56 -46.15
CA GLY A 18 -7.80 -35.03 -44.86
C GLY A 18 -6.62 -35.98 -45.02
N VAL A 19 -5.74 -35.98 -44.03
CA VAL A 19 -4.97 -37.15 -43.61
C VAL A 19 -5.04 -37.18 -42.09
N GLY A 20 -5.59 -38.26 -41.56
CA GLY A 20 -5.70 -38.49 -40.13
C GLY A 20 -4.36 -38.80 -39.49
N LEU A 21 -4.17 -38.32 -38.27
CA LEU A 21 -3.28 -38.95 -37.31
C LEU A 21 -4.04 -39.09 -36.00
N LEU A 22 -4.27 -40.36 -35.66
CA LEU A 22 -4.83 -40.84 -34.42
C LEU A 22 -3.73 -40.76 -33.34
N VAL A 23 -3.91 -39.95 -32.30
CA VAL A 23 -3.14 -40.07 -31.05
C VAL A 23 -4.12 -40.10 -29.90
N MET A 24 -3.95 -41.16 -29.11
CA MET A 24 -4.80 -41.59 -28.01
C MET A 24 -4.81 -40.58 -26.86
N ALA A 25 -5.98 -40.39 -26.27
CA ALA A 25 -6.14 -39.72 -25.00
C ALA A 25 -5.66 -40.66 -23.87
N GLU A 26 -4.60 -40.27 -23.16
CA GLU A 26 -4.20 -40.91 -21.91
C GLU A 26 -4.74 -40.11 -20.71
N ASN A 27 -5.44 -40.83 -19.83
CA ASN A 27 -5.81 -40.41 -18.49
C ASN A 27 -4.54 -40.28 -17.63
N GLY A 28 -3.98 -39.08 -17.54
CA GLY A 28 -2.91 -38.74 -16.59
C GLY A 28 -3.47 -38.18 -15.29
N GLN A 29 -3.79 -39.05 -14.33
CA GLN A 29 -3.94 -38.64 -12.93
C GLN A 29 -2.58 -38.16 -12.42
N SER A 30 -2.40 -36.85 -12.22
CA SER A 30 -1.24 -36.30 -11.52
C SER A 30 -1.36 -36.62 -10.02
N GLN A 31 -0.65 -37.66 -9.60
CA GLN A 31 -0.44 -38.02 -8.20
C GLN A 31 0.29 -36.87 -7.48
N GLN A 32 -0.28 -36.38 -6.37
CA GLN A 32 0.43 -35.52 -5.42
C GLN A 32 1.58 -36.32 -4.77
N PRO A 33 2.74 -35.70 -4.52
CA PRO A 33 3.78 -36.34 -3.73
C PRO A 33 3.32 -36.49 -2.25
N PRO A 34 3.71 -37.56 -1.56
CA PRO A 34 3.31 -37.81 -0.18
C PRO A 34 3.93 -36.78 0.79
N PRO A 35 3.28 -36.48 1.93
CA PRO A 35 3.84 -35.58 2.93
C PRO A 35 5.07 -36.22 3.58
N THR A 36 6.18 -35.46 3.62
CA THR A 36 7.39 -35.81 4.37
C THR A 36 7.11 -35.85 5.87
N ALA A 37 7.31 -37.03 6.46
CA ALA A 37 7.24 -37.26 7.89
C ALA A 37 8.37 -36.52 8.63
N THR A 38 8.01 -35.74 9.65
CA THR A 38 8.96 -35.19 10.64
C THR A 38 9.28 -36.28 11.67
N PRO A 39 10.56 -36.52 12.04
CA PRO A 39 10.88 -37.46 13.10
C PRO A 39 10.50 -36.90 14.47
N ALA A 40 9.81 -37.72 15.26
CA ALA A 40 9.58 -37.48 16.68
C ALA A 40 10.81 -37.87 17.51
N GLY A 41 11.13 -37.05 18.51
CA GLY A 41 11.64 -37.51 19.80
C GLY A 41 13.02 -37.02 20.24
N VAL A 42 13.04 -36.11 21.22
CA VAL A 42 13.77 -36.35 22.47
C VAL A 42 13.01 -35.71 23.64
N ALA A 43 12.63 -36.56 24.58
CA ALA A 43 11.94 -36.21 25.81
C ALA A 43 12.90 -35.58 26.84
N GLY A 44 12.48 -34.49 27.47
CA GLY A 44 13.06 -33.94 28.70
C GLY A 44 12.01 -33.98 29.81
N ALA A 45 12.42 -34.50 30.97
CA ALA A 45 11.60 -34.88 32.13
C ALA A 45 10.94 -33.69 32.89
N PRO A 46 9.97 -33.93 33.80
CA PRO A 46 9.02 -32.94 34.30
C PRO A 46 9.54 -32.12 35.50
N GLY A 47 9.28 -30.80 35.47
CA GLY A 47 9.46 -29.88 36.59
C GLY A 47 8.18 -29.72 37.41
N ALA A 48 8.31 -29.81 38.74
CA ALA A 48 7.27 -29.80 39.76
C ALA A 48 6.50 -28.46 39.92
N PRO A 49 5.33 -28.44 40.61
CA PRO A 49 4.36 -27.34 40.54
C PRO A 49 4.68 -26.17 41.49
N GLY A 50 4.58 -24.95 40.97
CA GLY A 50 4.74 -23.69 41.71
C GLY A 50 3.46 -22.83 41.72
N ALA A 51 2.89 -22.71 42.92
CA ALA A 51 1.91 -21.78 43.51
C ALA A 51 1.09 -20.74 42.68
N PRO A 52 -0.16 -20.45 43.12
CA PRO A 52 -1.13 -19.61 42.40
C PRO A 52 -0.84 -18.12 42.60
N GLY A 53 -0.63 -17.39 41.50
CA GLY A 53 -0.35 -15.96 41.52
C GLY A 53 -1.17 -15.21 40.48
N GLY A 54 -2.12 -14.41 40.95
CA GLY A 54 -2.71 -13.31 40.20
C GLY A 54 -3.98 -13.65 39.42
N ARG A 55 -5.13 -13.46 40.07
CA ARG A 55 -6.36 -13.10 39.36
C ARG A 55 -6.10 -11.80 38.61
N GLY A 56 -5.68 -11.90 37.35
CA GLY A 56 -5.63 -10.79 36.42
C GLY A 56 -7.05 -10.24 36.29
N ARG A 57 -7.25 -9.00 36.78
CA ARG A 57 -8.46 -8.22 36.53
C ARG A 57 -8.72 -8.22 35.02
N GLY A 58 -9.92 -8.66 34.62
CA GLY A 58 -10.38 -8.59 33.24
C GLY A 58 -10.27 -7.16 32.72
N GLY A 59 -9.39 -6.95 31.74
CA GLY A 59 -9.26 -5.72 30.99
C GLY A 59 -9.79 -5.97 29.59
N GLY A 60 -10.88 -5.29 29.20
CA GLY A 60 -11.39 -5.28 27.83
C GLY A 60 -10.40 -4.58 26.91
N GLY A 61 -9.32 -5.27 26.57
CA GLY A 61 -8.33 -4.81 25.59
C GLY A 61 -8.95 -4.68 24.21
N PHE A 62 -8.33 -3.86 23.36
CA PHE A 62 -8.70 -3.78 21.95
C PHE A 62 -8.64 -5.18 21.34
N ARG A 63 -9.69 -5.56 20.62
CA ARG A 63 -9.75 -6.80 19.84
C ARG A 63 -9.71 -6.42 18.36
N GLN A 64 -8.82 -7.07 17.62
CA GLN A 64 -8.76 -6.93 16.17
C GLN A 64 -10.11 -7.29 15.53
N PRO A 65 -10.49 -6.63 14.42
CA PRO A 65 -11.68 -7.02 13.68
C PRO A 65 -11.51 -8.44 13.11
N GLU A 66 -12.63 -9.05 12.72
CA GLU A 66 -12.55 -10.25 11.90
C GLU A 66 -11.91 -9.88 10.54
N PRO A 67 -11.00 -10.70 10.00
CA PRO A 67 -10.36 -10.41 8.72
C PRO A 67 -11.38 -10.24 7.59
N LEU A 68 -11.15 -9.25 6.73
CA LEU A 68 -11.93 -9.05 5.52
C LEU A 68 -11.69 -10.22 4.55
N ASP A 69 -12.75 -10.78 3.95
CA ASP A 69 -12.59 -11.69 2.83
C ASP A 69 -12.17 -10.90 1.57
N PHE A 70 -10.90 -11.05 1.18
CA PHE A 70 -10.37 -10.37 0.01
C PHE A 70 -10.98 -10.88 -1.30
N ASN A 71 -11.56 -12.08 -1.33
CA ASN A 71 -12.19 -12.65 -2.52
C ASN A 71 -13.65 -12.21 -2.71
N ASP A 72 -14.31 -11.69 -1.68
CA ASP A 72 -15.67 -11.17 -1.82
C ASP A 72 -15.67 -9.75 -2.40
N HIS A 73 -16.07 -9.63 -3.66
CA HIS A 73 -16.18 -8.35 -4.37
C HIS A 73 -17.62 -7.85 -4.50
N SER A 74 -18.56 -8.42 -3.74
CA SER A 74 -19.97 -8.00 -3.75
C SER A 74 -20.13 -6.53 -3.32
N GLY A 75 -20.61 -5.69 -4.24
CA GLY A 75 -20.76 -4.25 -4.01
C GLY A 75 -19.45 -3.45 -4.06
N TRP A 76 -18.36 -4.03 -4.56
CA TRP A 76 -17.10 -3.36 -4.79
C TRP A 76 -16.93 -2.97 -6.26
N ILE A 77 -16.33 -1.81 -6.51
CA ILE A 77 -15.91 -1.32 -7.81
C ILE A 77 -14.49 -1.83 -8.05
N GLN A 78 -14.28 -2.57 -9.15
CA GLN A 78 -12.94 -2.93 -9.58
C GLN A 78 -12.21 -1.69 -10.11
N MET A 79 -11.12 -1.31 -9.47
CA MET A 79 -10.31 -0.16 -9.92
C MET A 79 -9.23 -0.57 -10.91
N PHE A 80 -8.76 -1.82 -10.85
CA PHE A 80 -7.72 -2.36 -11.72
C PHE A 80 -8.10 -3.75 -12.21
N ASP A 81 -8.02 -3.97 -13.52
CA ASP A 81 -8.44 -5.19 -14.21
C ASP A 81 -7.35 -6.28 -14.27
N GLY A 82 -6.17 -6.01 -13.70
CA GLY A 82 -5.01 -6.91 -13.76
C GLY A 82 -4.22 -6.82 -15.06
N LYS A 83 -4.62 -5.99 -16.03
CA LYS A 83 -4.14 -6.10 -17.42
C LYS A 83 -3.80 -4.77 -18.07
N THR A 84 -4.50 -3.69 -17.71
CA THR A 84 -4.42 -2.41 -18.40
C THR A 84 -4.39 -1.25 -17.41
N PHE A 85 -3.93 -0.10 -17.89
CA PHE A 85 -4.03 1.17 -17.16
C PHE A 85 -5.38 1.85 -17.37
N ASN A 86 -6.42 1.14 -17.80
CA ASN A 86 -7.74 1.75 -17.95
C ASN A 86 -8.22 2.33 -16.62
N GLY A 87 -8.54 3.63 -16.62
CA GLY A 87 -8.90 4.35 -15.41
C GLY A 87 -7.72 4.78 -14.53
N TRP A 88 -6.49 4.72 -15.04
CA TRP A 88 -5.28 5.19 -14.36
C TRP A 88 -4.49 6.17 -15.23
N ASP A 89 -3.84 7.15 -14.60
CA ASP A 89 -2.99 8.13 -15.26
C ASP A 89 -1.68 8.26 -14.48
N ALA A 90 -0.56 8.18 -15.20
CA ALA A 90 0.80 8.28 -14.66
C ALA A 90 1.81 8.59 -15.77
N ASP A 91 3.05 8.84 -15.39
CA ASP A 91 4.18 8.76 -16.32
C ASP A 91 4.53 7.28 -16.58
N PHE A 92 3.97 6.71 -17.64
CA PHE A 92 4.16 5.30 -18.01
C PHE A 92 5.59 4.94 -18.46
N ALA A 93 6.54 5.89 -18.46
CA ALA A 93 7.97 5.56 -18.53
C ALA A 93 8.49 4.88 -17.24
N TRP A 94 7.73 4.98 -16.15
CA TRP A 94 8.07 4.47 -14.82
C TRP A 94 7.09 3.43 -14.29
N TRP A 95 5.88 3.37 -14.86
CA TRP A 95 4.84 2.43 -14.46
C TRP A 95 4.58 1.42 -15.58
N GLN A 96 4.53 0.14 -15.23
CA GLN A 96 4.29 -0.96 -16.16
C GLN A 96 3.20 -1.88 -15.60
N ILE A 97 2.60 -2.68 -16.48
CA ILE A 97 1.81 -3.84 -16.05
C ILE A 97 2.72 -5.06 -16.08
N LYS A 98 2.84 -5.75 -14.94
CA LYS A 98 3.69 -6.93 -14.79
C LYS A 98 3.05 -7.88 -13.78
N ASP A 99 2.95 -9.17 -14.12
CA ASP A 99 2.42 -10.21 -13.23
C ASP A 99 1.06 -9.83 -12.62
N GLU A 100 0.14 -9.43 -13.49
CA GLU A 100 -1.20 -8.95 -13.15
C GLU A 100 -1.25 -7.80 -12.13
N SER A 101 -0.17 -7.02 -12.08
CA SER A 101 0.03 -5.93 -11.13
C SER A 101 0.42 -4.63 -11.85
N ILE A 102 0.01 -3.50 -11.28
CA ILE A 102 0.68 -2.22 -11.54
C ILE A 102 2.05 -2.31 -10.86
N TYR A 103 3.11 -2.09 -11.64
CA TYR A 103 4.49 -2.28 -11.24
C TYR A 103 5.31 -1.00 -11.45
N SER A 104 6.21 -0.70 -10.50
CA SER A 104 7.26 0.29 -10.67
C SER A 104 8.56 -0.20 -10.05
N GLU A 105 9.68 0.25 -10.62
CA GLU A 105 11.02 -0.06 -10.17
C GLU A 105 11.87 1.19 -10.19
N SER A 106 12.55 1.43 -9.07
CA SER A 106 13.51 2.49 -8.88
C SER A 106 14.86 1.87 -8.52
N SER A 107 15.88 2.18 -9.31
CA SER A 107 17.25 1.72 -9.05
C SER A 107 18.18 2.90 -8.87
N CYS A 108 19.45 2.63 -8.54
CA CYS A 108 20.46 3.69 -8.50
C CYS A 108 20.70 4.31 -9.88
N GLU A 109 20.70 3.48 -10.93
CA GLU A 109 20.96 3.84 -12.33
C GLU A 109 19.74 4.49 -12.98
N LYS A 110 18.52 4.12 -12.54
CA LYS A 110 17.25 4.68 -13.02
C LYS A 110 16.35 5.00 -11.81
N PRO A 111 16.68 6.03 -11.01
CA PRO A 111 15.92 6.37 -9.83
C PRO A 111 14.61 7.06 -10.22
N THR A 112 13.52 6.73 -9.54
CA THR A 112 12.22 7.40 -9.75
C THR A 112 12.17 8.78 -9.07
N GLY A 113 12.98 9.00 -8.03
CA GLY A 113 12.64 10.04 -7.06
C GLY A 113 11.29 9.70 -6.42
N THR A 114 10.37 10.65 -6.34
CA THR A 114 8.99 10.39 -5.88
C THR A 114 8.03 10.62 -7.05
N ILE A 115 7.31 9.56 -7.44
CA ILE A 115 6.34 9.55 -8.55
C ILE A 115 5.02 8.91 -8.10
N TYR A 116 3.97 9.17 -8.88
CA TYR A 116 2.62 8.74 -8.57
C TYR A 116 1.93 8.09 -9.76
N ILE A 117 0.95 7.25 -9.46
CA ILE A 117 -0.08 6.78 -10.39
C ILE A 117 -1.46 7.04 -9.78
N ILE A 118 -2.34 7.70 -10.52
CA ILE A 118 -3.58 8.28 -9.99
C ILE A 118 -4.79 7.64 -10.65
N TRP A 119 -5.73 7.18 -9.84
CA TRP A 119 -7.00 6.65 -10.33
C TRP A 119 -7.89 7.77 -10.87
N GLN A 120 -8.45 7.55 -12.07
CA GLN A 120 -9.24 8.52 -12.83
C GLN A 120 -10.75 8.33 -12.64
N GLY A 121 -11.21 7.46 -11.74
CA GLY A 121 -12.64 7.27 -11.45
C GLY A 121 -13.26 8.34 -10.53
N GLY A 122 -12.56 9.47 -10.35
CA GLY A 122 -13.04 10.65 -9.62
C GLY A 122 -12.68 10.65 -8.13
N GLU A 123 -13.32 11.56 -7.40
CA GLU A 123 -13.07 11.73 -5.97
C GLU A 123 -13.82 10.70 -5.12
N ALA A 124 -13.24 10.36 -3.97
CA ALA A 124 -13.85 9.53 -2.95
C ALA A 124 -13.89 10.27 -1.61
N ALA A 125 -15.07 10.31 -0.99
CA ALA A 125 -15.28 10.84 0.35
C ALA A 125 -15.30 9.69 1.35
N ASP A 126 -16.46 9.14 1.67
CA ASP A 126 -16.57 7.95 2.52
C ASP A 126 -16.46 6.68 1.68
N PHE A 127 -15.52 5.82 2.03
CA PHE A 127 -15.22 4.59 1.29
C PHE A 127 -14.50 3.54 2.14
N GLU A 128 -14.57 2.30 1.64
CA GLU A 128 -13.58 1.27 1.92
C GLU A 128 -12.75 1.02 0.66
N LEU A 129 -11.45 0.81 0.83
CA LEU A 129 -10.54 0.43 -0.25
C LEU A 129 -9.76 -0.80 0.20
N LYS A 130 -9.77 -1.86 -0.61
CA LYS A 130 -8.92 -3.04 -0.41
C LYS A 130 -8.02 -3.27 -1.60
N PHE A 131 -6.77 -3.60 -1.33
CA PHE A 131 -5.77 -3.89 -2.36
C PHE A 131 -4.67 -4.80 -1.81
N GLU A 132 -3.93 -5.45 -2.71
CA GLU A 132 -2.71 -6.15 -2.36
C GLU A 132 -1.51 -5.35 -2.85
N MET A 133 -0.50 -5.21 -1.99
CA MET A 133 0.74 -4.51 -2.34
C MET A 133 1.95 -5.29 -1.83
N LYS A 134 2.98 -5.32 -2.66
CA LYS A 134 4.30 -5.88 -2.35
C LYS A 134 5.35 -4.83 -2.68
N GLY A 135 6.26 -4.55 -1.76
CA GLY A 135 7.49 -3.86 -2.08
C GLY A 135 8.69 -4.77 -1.85
N GLU A 136 9.67 -4.72 -2.75
CA GLU A 136 10.90 -5.50 -2.69
C GLU A 136 12.11 -4.59 -2.57
N GLY A 137 12.96 -4.89 -1.58
CA GLY A 137 14.22 -4.21 -1.33
C GLY A 137 14.15 -3.24 -0.15
N PRO A 138 15.22 -3.09 0.64
CA PRO A 138 15.18 -2.40 1.93
C PRO A 138 14.92 -0.89 1.82
N GLU A 139 15.20 -0.27 0.68
CA GLU A 139 15.05 1.17 0.49
C GLU A 139 13.78 1.55 -0.28
N VAL A 140 12.90 0.59 -0.59
CA VAL A 140 11.62 0.91 -1.22
C VAL A 140 10.78 1.68 -0.20
N ASN A 141 10.12 2.74 -0.64
CA ASN A 141 9.19 3.51 0.18
C ASN A 141 8.02 3.95 -0.69
N GLY A 142 6.86 4.19 -0.10
CA GLY A 142 5.68 4.63 -0.81
C GLY A 142 4.43 4.36 -0.01
N GLY A 143 3.32 4.14 -0.72
CA GLY A 143 2.05 3.83 -0.09
C GLY A 143 0.86 4.29 -0.90
N LEU A 144 -0.32 4.14 -0.30
CA LEU A 144 -1.57 4.66 -0.86
C LEU A 144 -1.76 6.10 -0.41
N GLN A 145 -1.97 7.02 -1.35
CA GLN A 145 -2.52 8.34 -1.08
C GLN A 145 -4.02 8.38 -1.36
N TYR A 146 -4.78 9.01 -0.46
CA TYR A 146 -6.23 9.09 -0.57
C TYR A 146 -6.78 10.37 0.05
N ARG A 147 -7.99 10.73 -0.37
CA ARG A 147 -8.58 12.07 -0.11
C ARG A 147 -7.57 13.19 -0.39
N GLY A 148 -6.72 12.95 -1.39
CA GLY A 148 -5.62 13.81 -1.75
C GLY A 148 -6.03 14.84 -2.78
N ALA A 149 -5.06 15.68 -3.15
CA ALA A 149 -5.17 16.65 -4.24
C ALA A 149 -3.83 16.75 -4.97
N ILE A 150 -3.87 17.28 -6.20
CA ILE A 150 -2.64 17.63 -6.93
C ILE A 150 -2.05 18.89 -6.31
N ILE A 151 -0.74 18.87 -6.07
CA ILE A 151 0.01 20.03 -5.62
C ILE A 151 0.06 21.05 -6.75
N GLN A 152 -0.51 22.24 -6.53
CA GLN A 152 -0.46 23.30 -7.51
C GLN A 152 0.96 23.86 -7.64
N PRO A 153 1.40 24.28 -8.84
CA PRO A 153 2.68 24.94 -9.02
C PRO A 153 2.83 26.16 -8.11
N GLY A 154 3.84 26.15 -7.23
CA GLY A 154 4.08 27.22 -6.25
C GLY A 154 3.38 27.02 -4.90
N GLU A 155 2.53 26.00 -4.75
CA GLU A 155 1.90 25.62 -3.50
C GLU A 155 2.56 24.37 -2.88
N GLY A 156 2.52 24.29 -1.55
CA GLY A 156 3.08 23.17 -0.77
C GLY A 156 4.53 23.36 -0.32
N PRO A 157 4.91 22.87 0.88
CA PRO A 157 6.31 22.86 1.30
C PRO A 157 7.15 22.07 0.29
N ALA A 158 8.43 22.46 0.13
CA ALA A 158 9.38 21.64 -0.63
C ALA A 158 9.36 20.20 -0.06
N ARG A 159 9.26 19.19 -0.94
CA ARG A 159 9.33 17.77 -0.54
C ARG A 159 10.56 17.58 0.37
N GLY A 160 10.37 16.95 1.53
CA GLY A 160 11.47 16.69 2.47
C GLY A 160 11.61 17.65 3.66
N GLY A 161 10.57 18.42 3.97
CA GLY A 161 10.41 18.97 5.31
C GLY A 161 9.86 17.90 6.25
N GLY A 162 10.73 17.06 6.81
CA GLY A 162 10.46 16.40 8.08
C GLY A 162 10.30 17.48 9.15
N GLY A 163 9.17 18.19 9.12
CA GLY A 163 8.71 18.97 10.25
C GLY A 163 8.62 17.99 11.39
N ARG A 164 9.37 18.25 12.47
CA ARG A 164 9.03 17.65 13.75
C ARG A 164 7.57 18.04 13.97
N GLY A 165 6.65 17.10 13.79
CA GLY A 165 5.30 17.26 14.33
C GLY A 165 5.47 17.67 15.79
N PRO A 166 4.58 18.52 16.35
CA PRO A 166 4.66 18.84 17.77
C PRO A 166 4.74 17.53 18.53
N GLY A 167 5.90 17.29 19.16
CA GLY A 167 6.26 15.98 19.69
C GLY A 167 5.11 15.47 20.54
N ALA A 168 4.59 14.29 20.19
CA ALA A 168 3.69 13.60 21.09
C ALA A 168 4.41 13.52 22.45
N PRO A 169 3.80 14.00 23.55
CA PRO A 169 4.41 13.87 24.87
C PRO A 169 4.65 12.38 25.10
N GLY A 170 5.92 12.04 25.36
CA GLY A 170 6.41 10.68 25.42
C GLY A 170 5.57 9.83 26.37
N ALA A 171 5.12 8.68 25.88
CA ALA A 171 4.72 7.60 26.76
C ALA A 171 5.96 7.17 27.57
N PRO A 172 5.90 7.11 28.91
CA PRO A 172 7.00 6.55 29.68
C PRO A 172 7.07 5.05 29.36
N GLY A 173 8.13 4.63 28.67
CA GLY A 173 8.47 3.21 28.49
C GLY A 173 8.61 2.68 27.06
N ALA A 174 8.34 3.48 26.03
CA ALA A 174 8.70 3.11 24.65
C ALA A 174 9.72 4.10 24.11
N ALA A 175 10.98 3.68 24.05
CA ALA A 175 11.96 4.40 23.25
C ALA A 175 11.39 4.47 21.82
N ALA A 176 11.10 5.68 21.34
CA ALA A 176 10.92 5.88 19.91
C ALA A 176 12.15 5.25 19.24
N PRO A 177 12.00 4.36 18.23
CA PRO A 177 13.16 3.79 17.56
C PRO A 177 13.94 4.94 16.94
N GLY A 178 15.02 5.29 17.64
CA GLY A 178 15.88 6.40 17.35
C GLY A 178 16.59 6.12 16.06
N GLY A 179 16.37 7.00 15.10
CA GLY A 179 17.19 7.10 13.92
C GLY A 179 16.36 7.65 12.80
N ALA A 180 16.27 8.97 12.62
CA ALA A 180 15.71 9.65 11.45
C ALA A 180 15.05 8.78 10.34
N ALA A 181 13.79 9.04 10.01
CA ALA A 181 13.28 8.66 8.69
C ALA A 181 14.30 9.16 7.64
N PRO A 182 14.68 8.37 6.62
CA PRO A 182 15.48 8.88 5.51
C PRO A 182 14.57 9.72 4.61
N GLY A 183 14.02 10.80 5.16
CA GLY A 183 13.11 11.73 4.50
C GLY A 183 13.81 13.05 4.23
N GLY A 184 14.32 13.19 3.00
CA GLY A 184 14.26 14.44 2.22
C GLY A 184 14.98 15.71 2.72
N GLY A 185 16.02 15.61 3.55
CA GLY A 185 16.87 16.77 3.84
C GLY A 185 17.52 17.33 2.57
N ARG A 186 17.48 18.66 2.41
CA ARG A 186 18.28 19.38 1.39
C ARG A 186 19.74 18.92 1.48
N GLY A 187 20.23 18.18 0.47
CA GLY A 187 21.65 17.91 0.30
C GLY A 187 22.04 16.43 0.25
N ARG A 188 22.21 15.96 -0.99
CA ARG A 188 23.01 14.80 -1.44
C ARG A 188 22.75 13.47 -0.73
N GLY A 189 21.88 12.67 -1.35
CA GLY A 189 21.94 11.20 -1.22
C GLY A 189 23.34 10.65 -1.54
N PRO A 190 23.56 9.32 -1.41
CA PRO A 190 24.89 8.72 -1.49
C PRO A 190 25.70 9.28 -2.68
N GLN A 191 26.83 9.89 -2.34
CA GLN A 191 27.70 10.58 -3.29
C GLN A 191 28.60 9.54 -3.95
N GLY A 192 28.62 9.52 -5.29
CA GLY A 192 29.42 8.57 -6.08
C GLY A 192 28.61 7.66 -7.00
N PRO A 193 29.30 6.77 -7.75
CA PRO A 193 28.67 5.81 -8.66
C PRO A 193 27.73 4.85 -7.90
N CYS A 194 26.93 4.12 -8.66
CA CYS A 194 26.11 3.03 -8.12
C CYS A 194 26.99 1.90 -7.56
N PRO A 195 26.44 1.02 -6.70
CA PRO A 195 27.16 -0.17 -6.23
C PRO A 195 27.69 -1.04 -7.38
N SER A 196 27.05 -0.99 -8.55
CA SER A 196 27.49 -1.63 -9.80
C SER A 196 28.73 -1.00 -10.45
N GLY A 197 29.14 0.19 -10.00
CA GLY A 197 30.15 1.04 -10.64
C GLY A 197 29.59 1.95 -11.75
N ALA A 198 28.32 1.77 -12.16
CA ALA A 198 27.70 2.60 -13.18
C ALA A 198 27.46 4.05 -12.68
N PRO A 199 27.35 5.03 -13.59
CA PRO A 199 26.90 6.37 -13.24
C PRO A 199 25.50 6.32 -12.60
N ARG A 200 25.31 7.10 -11.54
CA ARG A 200 24.00 7.27 -10.90
C ARG A 200 23.05 8.00 -11.84
N GLY A 201 21.82 7.50 -11.93
CA GLY A 201 20.78 8.13 -12.73
C GLY A 201 20.30 9.44 -12.12
N VAL A 202 19.59 10.23 -12.94
CA VAL A 202 18.91 11.45 -12.50
C VAL A 202 17.41 11.16 -12.49
N PRO A 203 16.71 11.36 -11.36
CA PRO A 203 15.27 11.14 -11.32
C PRO A 203 14.53 12.18 -12.18
N PRO A 204 13.29 11.88 -12.61
CA PRO A 204 12.46 12.85 -13.30
C PRO A 204 12.30 14.10 -12.42
N SER A 205 12.35 15.26 -13.05
CA SER A 205 12.19 16.53 -12.33
C SER A 205 10.79 16.64 -11.74
N ARG A 206 10.66 17.36 -10.63
CA ARG A 206 9.34 17.67 -10.06
C ARG A 206 8.42 18.36 -11.07
N ALA A 207 8.96 19.27 -11.88
CA ALA A 207 8.21 19.94 -12.94
C ALA A 207 7.64 18.95 -13.97
N SER A 208 8.42 17.96 -14.39
CA SER A 208 7.93 16.91 -15.31
C SER A 208 6.91 15.97 -14.68
N GLN A 209 6.87 15.87 -13.34
CA GLN A 209 5.91 15.03 -12.61
C GLN A 209 4.74 15.82 -11.99
N ALA A 210 4.67 17.13 -12.22
CA ALA A 210 3.72 18.02 -11.53
C ALA A 210 2.25 17.63 -11.74
N LYS A 211 1.93 17.03 -12.89
CA LYS A 211 0.59 16.52 -13.19
C LYS A 211 0.08 15.50 -12.17
N TRP A 212 0.99 14.73 -11.56
CA TRP A 212 0.66 13.67 -10.62
C TRP A 212 1.22 13.91 -9.21
N ASP A 213 1.85 15.05 -8.95
CA ASP A 213 2.43 15.35 -7.63
C ASP A 213 1.30 15.49 -6.60
N MET A 214 1.15 14.52 -5.69
CA MET A 214 0.03 14.47 -4.74
C MET A 214 0.40 14.98 -3.34
N LEU A 215 -0.55 15.65 -2.71
CA LEU A 215 -0.61 15.88 -1.26
C LEU A 215 -1.83 15.15 -0.68
N GLY A 216 -1.83 14.87 0.62
CA GLY A 216 -2.99 14.20 1.23
C GLY A 216 -2.65 13.23 2.35
N ALA A 217 -3.67 12.47 2.75
CA ALA A 217 -3.52 11.35 3.65
C ALA A 217 -2.75 10.22 2.93
N GLN A 218 -1.84 9.58 3.66
CA GLN A 218 -1.04 8.47 3.16
C GLN A 218 -1.05 7.30 4.14
N PHE A 219 -1.27 6.12 3.58
CA PHE A 219 -1.05 4.84 4.25
C PHE A 219 0.34 4.33 3.86
N ASP A 220 1.32 4.63 4.72
CA ASP A 220 2.73 4.41 4.43
C ASP A 220 3.10 2.93 4.34
N PHE A 221 4.13 2.70 3.54
CA PHE A 221 4.85 1.47 3.38
C PHE A 221 6.34 1.75 3.16
N ASP A 222 7.21 0.96 3.77
CA ASP A 222 8.66 1.00 3.58
C ASP A 222 9.29 -0.40 3.70
N GLY A 223 10.34 -0.66 2.92
CA GLY A 223 11.02 -1.96 2.87
C GLY A 223 11.72 -2.35 4.17
N ARG A 224 12.05 -1.39 5.04
CA ARG A 224 12.59 -1.66 6.38
C ARG A 224 11.49 -1.87 7.44
N ASN A 225 10.21 -1.80 7.04
CA ASN A 225 9.03 -1.98 7.88
C ASN A 225 9.02 -1.12 9.16
N ARG A 226 9.56 0.09 9.05
CA ARG A 226 9.63 1.01 10.17
C ARG A 226 8.40 1.91 10.29
N PHE A 227 7.83 2.27 9.16
CA PHE A 227 6.73 3.21 9.01
C PHE A 227 5.46 2.52 8.50
N THR A 228 5.62 1.37 7.85
CA THR A 228 4.52 0.55 7.34
C THR A 228 3.42 0.36 8.39
N GLY A 229 2.20 0.79 8.06
CA GLY A 229 1.07 0.73 9.01
C GLY A 229 0.56 2.09 9.50
N GLN A 230 1.39 3.13 9.45
CA GLN A 230 1.09 4.43 10.08
C GLN A 230 0.17 5.31 9.22
N TYR A 231 -0.34 6.37 9.82
CA TYR A 231 -1.01 7.47 9.12
C TYR A 231 -0.04 8.65 8.98
N TYR A 232 0.27 8.99 7.74
CA TYR A 232 1.10 10.13 7.36
C TYR A 232 0.29 11.11 6.52
N GLU A 233 0.74 12.36 6.48
CA GLU A 233 0.26 13.31 5.48
C GLU A 233 1.37 13.93 4.66
N GLN A 234 1.31 13.62 3.36
CA GLN A 234 2.26 14.11 2.39
C GLN A 234 1.99 15.57 2.04
N ALA A 235 3.05 16.38 2.09
CA ALA A 235 3.08 17.77 1.64
C ALA A 235 1.99 18.70 2.24
N THR A 236 1.43 18.38 3.42
CA THR A 236 0.48 19.26 4.14
C THR A 236 1.13 20.03 5.29
N GLY A 237 2.37 19.66 5.65
CA GLY A 237 3.07 20.12 6.84
C GLY A 237 2.69 19.39 8.13
N ARG A 238 1.72 18.45 8.11
CA ARG A 238 1.36 17.65 9.30
C ARG A 238 2.30 16.47 9.54
N GLY A 239 2.79 15.84 8.48
CA GLY A 239 3.71 14.71 8.60
C GLY A 239 3.06 13.48 9.23
N ILE A 240 3.79 12.74 10.06
CA ILE A 240 3.28 11.54 10.73
C ILE A 240 2.34 11.97 11.86
N ILE A 241 1.08 11.50 11.82
CA ILE A 241 0.05 11.87 12.79
C ILE A 241 -0.23 10.72 13.76
N ALA A 242 -0.44 9.51 13.24
CA ALA A 242 -0.68 8.30 14.04
C ALA A 242 0.34 7.24 13.68
N TRP A 243 1.16 6.84 14.65
CA TRP A 243 2.13 5.75 14.46
C TRP A 243 1.42 4.39 14.42
N ARG A 244 2.10 3.37 13.87
CA ARG A 244 1.64 1.98 14.00
C ARG A 244 1.37 1.64 15.47
N GLY A 245 0.19 1.09 15.73
CA GLY A 245 -0.32 0.76 17.06
C GLY A 245 -1.11 1.88 17.74
N GLN A 246 -1.37 3.02 17.08
CA GLN A 246 -2.03 4.16 17.74
C GLN A 246 -3.42 4.48 17.19
N VAL A 247 -4.27 4.94 18.12
CA VAL A 247 -5.47 5.74 17.81
C VAL A 247 -5.18 7.17 18.22
N VAL A 248 -5.22 8.10 17.28
CA VAL A 248 -4.90 9.53 17.50
C VAL A 248 -6.08 10.40 17.12
N ARG A 249 -6.25 11.52 17.84
CA ARG A 249 -7.22 12.57 17.52
C ARG A 249 -6.50 13.90 17.28
N THR A 250 -6.90 14.60 16.22
CA THR A 250 -6.47 15.98 15.95
C THR A 250 -7.63 16.95 16.17
N GLU A 251 -7.32 18.15 16.63
CA GLU A 251 -8.28 19.22 16.94
C GLU A 251 -7.63 20.56 16.57
N GLN A 252 -8.44 21.55 16.14
CA GLN A 252 -7.92 22.85 15.70
C GLN A 252 -7.03 23.51 16.75
N GLY A 253 -5.81 23.88 16.33
CA GLY A 253 -4.86 24.60 17.18
C GLY A 253 -4.25 23.75 18.30
N LYS A 254 -4.47 22.44 18.32
CA LYS A 254 -3.90 21.51 19.30
C LYS A 254 -2.92 20.55 18.64
N SER A 255 -1.97 20.07 19.43
CA SER A 255 -1.13 18.93 19.03
C SER A 255 -1.98 17.66 18.92
N PRO A 256 -1.62 16.71 18.03
CA PRO A 256 -2.25 15.40 17.96
C PRO A 256 -2.23 14.71 19.33
N ARG A 257 -3.36 14.13 19.74
CA ARG A 257 -3.54 13.49 21.04
C ARG A 257 -3.73 11.99 20.88
N LEU A 258 -2.85 11.20 21.51
CA LEU A 258 -3.02 9.75 21.65
C LEU A 258 -4.27 9.46 22.47
N LEU A 259 -5.17 8.63 21.94
CA LEU A 259 -6.39 8.19 22.62
C LEU A 259 -6.28 6.76 23.14
N ALA A 260 -5.66 5.87 22.37
CA ALA A 260 -5.52 4.46 22.72
C ALA A 260 -4.34 3.81 21.98
N ASN A 261 -3.90 2.66 22.49
CA ASN A 261 -2.98 1.76 21.80
C ASN A 261 -3.75 0.54 21.29
N LEU A 262 -3.45 0.13 20.06
CA LEU A 262 -4.05 -1.02 19.35
C LEU A 262 -3.25 -2.32 19.55
N GLY A 263 -2.13 -2.24 20.26
CA GLY A 263 -1.19 -3.34 20.47
C GLY A 263 0.23 -2.84 20.61
N ASN A 264 1.18 -3.76 20.80
CA ASN A 264 2.60 -3.44 20.73
C ASN A 264 3.02 -3.18 19.27
N THR A 265 3.86 -2.17 19.04
CA THR A 265 4.26 -1.79 17.67
C THR A 265 5.11 -2.85 16.96
N ASP A 266 5.96 -3.58 17.69
CA ASP A 266 6.82 -4.63 17.14
C ASP A 266 6.00 -5.89 16.85
N GLU A 267 5.02 -6.18 17.71
CA GLU A 267 4.04 -7.25 17.45
C GLU A 267 3.25 -6.95 16.17
N LEU A 268 2.76 -5.72 16.01
CA LEU A 268 2.06 -5.30 14.79
C LEU A 268 2.98 -5.35 13.55
N ALA A 269 4.27 -5.04 13.72
CA ALA A 269 5.27 -5.18 12.66
C ALA A 269 5.38 -6.61 12.13
N GLY A 270 5.23 -7.60 13.03
CA GLY A 270 5.35 -9.03 12.72
C GLY A 270 4.26 -9.56 11.79
N TYR A 271 3.14 -8.84 11.63
CA TYR A 271 2.10 -9.19 10.66
C TYR A 271 2.40 -8.69 9.25
N VAL A 272 3.39 -7.82 9.05
CA VAL A 272 3.80 -7.34 7.73
C VAL A 272 4.78 -8.34 7.12
N LYS A 273 4.47 -8.82 5.91
CA LYS A 273 5.35 -9.69 5.15
C LYS A 273 6.36 -8.86 4.37
N ILE A 274 7.64 -9.05 4.64
CA ILE A 274 8.73 -8.36 3.92
C ILE A 274 8.94 -9.02 2.57
N ASP A 275 9.13 -8.20 1.52
CA ASP A 275 9.34 -8.65 0.13
C ASP A 275 8.22 -9.56 -0.44
N ASP A 276 7.02 -9.54 0.16
CA ASP A 276 5.86 -10.34 -0.25
C ASP A 276 4.55 -9.52 -0.23
N PHE A 277 3.51 -10.04 -0.88
CA PHE A 277 2.20 -9.40 -0.93
C PHE A 277 1.52 -9.36 0.43
N ASN A 278 1.13 -8.16 0.81
CA ASN A 278 0.30 -7.85 1.96
C ASN A 278 -1.08 -7.38 1.49
N GLN A 279 -2.09 -7.74 2.25
CA GLN A 279 -3.46 -7.27 2.10
C GLN A 279 -3.62 -5.96 2.86
N TYR A 280 -3.93 -4.89 2.14
CA TYR A 280 -4.19 -3.56 2.70
C TYR A 280 -5.69 -3.27 2.64
N HIS A 281 -6.22 -2.75 3.73
CA HIS A 281 -7.60 -2.28 3.82
C HIS A 281 -7.64 -0.91 4.51
N VAL A 282 -8.28 0.04 3.83
CA VAL A 282 -8.53 1.39 4.33
C VAL A 282 -10.01 1.57 4.51
N ILE A 283 -10.40 2.09 5.67
CA ILE A 283 -11.77 2.55 5.93
C ILE A 283 -11.68 4.04 6.21
N ALA A 284 -12.22 4.84 5.30
CA ALA A 284 -12.35 6.29 5.47
C ALA A 284 -13.84 6.62 5.60
N ARG A 285 -14.30 6.97 6.82
CA ARG A 285 -15.71 7.26 7.11
C ARG A 285 -15.83 8.51 7.96
N GLY A 286 -16.54 9.51 7.45
CA GLY A 286 -16.55 10.83 8.06
C GLY A 286 -15.12 11.33 8.22
N ASN A 287 -14.75 11.73 9.43
CA ASN A 287 -13.40 12.16 9.78
C ASN A 287 -12.54 11.07 10.44
N THR A 288 -12.96 9.81 10.38
CA THR A 288 -12.19 8.68 10.91
C THR A 288 -11.57 7.89 9.77
N MET A 289 -10.26 7.67 9.86
CA MET A 289 -9.47 6.89 8.91
C MET A 289 -8.81 5.74 9.64
N THR A 290 -9.04 4.52 9.16
CA THR A 290 -8.51 3.28 9.72
C THR A 290 -7.65 2.57 8.70
N HIS A 291 -6.43 2.23 9.10
CA HIS A 291 -5.43 1.52 8.29
C HIS A 291 -5.29 0.10 8.81
N ILE A 292 -5.44 -0.90 7.93
CA ILE A 292 -5.43 -2.32 8.27
C ILE A 292 -4.48 -3.04 7.32
N ILE A 293 -3.60 -3.90 7.85
CA ILE A 293 -2.75 -4.80 7.07
C ILE A 293 -2.96 -6.23 7.55
N ASN A 294 -3.20 -7.16 6.62
CA ASN A 294 -3.38 -8.59 6.88
C ASN A 294 -4.36 -8.86 8.03
N GLY A 295 -5.49 -8.13 8.07
CA GLY A 295 -6.54 -8.25 9.08
C GLY A 295 -6.27 -7.53 10.42
N HIS A 296 -5.14 -6.85 10.57
CA HIS A 296 -4.75 -6.19 11.82
C HIS A 296 -4.79 -4.67 11.65
N VAL A 297 -5.54 -3.99 12.52
CA VAL A 297 -5.60 -2.53 12.56
C VAL A 297 -4.24 -2.00 12.98
N MET A 298 -3.64 -1.23 12.08
CA MET A 298 -2.30 -0.66 12.23
C MET A 298 -2.36 0.75 12.78
N SER A 299 -3.30 1.58 12.35
CA SER A 299 -3.47 2.93 12.91
C SER A 299 -4.89 3.45 12.68
N VAL A 300 -5.30 4.37 13.55
CA VAL A 300 -6.57 5.11 13.42
C VAL A 300 -6.32 6.59 13.66
N LEU A 301 -6.82 7.43 12.76
CA LEU A 301 -6.91 8.88 12.97
C LEU A 301 -8.38 9.30 13.04
N ILE A 302 -8.71 10.10 14.05
CA ILE A 302 -9.95 10.87 14.15
C ILE A 302 -9.60 12.36 13.96
N ASP A 303 -9.91 12.92 12.80
CA ASP A 303 -9.50 14.28 12.43
C ASP A 303 -10.61 15.31 12.69
N ASP A 304 -10.70 15.82 13.92
CA ASP A 304 -11.63 16.88 14.29
C ASP A 304 -11.05 18.29 14.06
N ASP A 305 -9.96 18.43 13.30
CA ASP A 305 -9.47 19.74 12.89
C ASP A 305 -10.15 20.17 11.56
N PRO A 306 -11.17 21.05 11.60
CA PRO A 306 -11.90 21.48 10.39
C PRO A 306 -11.03 22.26 9.41
N MET A 307 -9.85 22.75 9.83
CA MET A 307 -8.93 23.48 8.96
C MET A 307 -7.98 22.57 8.19
N LYS A 308 -7.92 21.29 8.58
CA LYS A 308 -6.97 20.32 8.04
C LYS A 308 -7.65 19.10 7.43
N PHE A 309 -8.78 18.69 8.00
CA PHE A 309 -9.56 17.57 7.52
C PHE A 309 -10.01 17.77 6.07
N ARG A 310 -9.75 16.77 5.23
CA ARG A 310 -10.29 16.68 3.87
C ARG A 310 -11.41 15.67 3.82
N LYS A 311 -12.60 16.13 3.45
CA LYS A 311 -13.81 15.28 3.36
C LYS A 311 -13.72 14.24 2.23
N GLY A 312 -13.06 14.60 1.14
CA GLY A 312 -12.88 13.75 -0.03
C GLY A 312 -11.72 14.22 -0.88
N GLY A 313 -11.39 13.45 -1.92
CA GLY A 313 -10.36 13.80 -2.88
C GLY A 313 -9.96 12.61 -3.75
N ILE A 314 -8.88 12.77 -4.48
CA ILE A 314 -8.36 11.74 -5.40
C ILE A 314 -7.61 10.63 -4.65
N ILE A 315 -7.46 9.48 -5.31
CA ILE A 315 -6.74 8.30 -4.84
C ILE A 315 -5.59 8.01 -5.81
N GLY A 316 -4.42 7.69 -5.26
CA GLY A 316 -3.27 7.28 -6.04
C GLY A 316 -2.28 6.48 -5.21
N PHE A 317 -1.25 5.97 -5.87
CA PHE A 317 -0.16 5.27 -5.23
C PHE A 317 1.15 5.98 -5.46
N GLU A 318 2.01 5.94 -4.45
CA GLU A 318 3.34 6.55 -4.43
C GLU A 318 4.41 5.46 -4.44
N ILE A 319 5.49 5.71 -5.16
CA ILE A 319 6.79 5.08 -4.92
C ILE A 319 7.87 6.14 -4.81
N GLU A 320 8.73 5.96 -3.82
CA GLU A 320 9.98 6.66 -3.65
C GLU A 320 11.08 5.72 -3.12
N GLY A 321 12.31 6.24 -3.05
CA GLY A 321 13.47 5.41 -2.69
C GLY A 321 13.87 4.45 -3.82
N THR A 322 14.62 3.40 -3.50
CA THR A 322 15.09 2.38 -4.46
C THR A 322 14.56 1.01 -4.10
N GLY A 323 14.03 0.30 -5.07
CA GLY A 323 13.39 -1.00 -4.91
C GLY A 323 12.28 -1.15 -5.93
N LYS A 324 11.38 -2.10 -5.70
CA LYS A 324 10.28 -2.43 -6.60
C LYS A 324 8.96 -2.41 -5.86
N LEU A 325 7.89 -2.02 -6.54
CA LEU A 325 6.54 -1.96 -5.99
C LEU A 325 5.57 -2.66 -6.95
N TRP A 326 4.71 -3.51 -6.42
CA TRP A 326 3.60 -4.14 -7.13
C TRP A 326 2.30 -3.87 -6.39
N MET A 327 1.24 -3.56 -7.13
CA MET A 327 -0.10 -3.40 -6.59
C MET A 327 -1.10 -4.12 -7.49
N ARG A 328 -2.01 -4.88 -6.88
CA ARG A 328 -3.03 -5.65 -7.58
C ARG A 328 -4.28 -5.79 -6.73
N ASN A 329 -5.32 -6.42 -7.30
CA ASN A 329 -6.58 -6.69 -6.60
C ASN A 329 -7.15 -5.43 -5.94
N ILE A 330 -7.24 -4.33 -6.70
CA ILE A 330 -7.59 -3.00 -6.19
C ILE A 330 -9.10 -2.77 -6.33
N TRP A 331 -9.79 -2.61 -5.21
CA TRP A 331 -11.24 -2.51 -5.14
C TRP A 331 -11.69 -1.38 -4.22
N LEU A 332 -12.69 -0.62 -4.65
CA LEU A 332 -13.29 0.49 -3.90
C LEU A 332 -14.77 0.22 -3.63
N LYS A 333 -15.21 0.45 -2.41
CA LYS A 333 -16.63 0.46 -2.04
C LYS A 333 -16.97 1.83 -1.47
N ARG A 334 -17.91 2.54 -2.08
CA ARG A 334 -18.42 3.81 -1.53
C ARG A 334 -19.38 3.51 -0.36
N LEU A 335 -19.32 4.33 0.68
CA LEU A 335 -20.12 4.20 1.90
C LEU A 335 -21.24 5.24 1.96
#